data_AF-A0AAW4CG53-F1
#
_entry.id   AF-A0AAW4CG53-F1
#
_cell.length_a   1.000
_cell.length_b   1.000
_cell.length_c   1.000
_cell.angle_alpha   90.00
_cell.angle_beta   90.00
_cell.angle_gamma   90.00
#
_symmetry.space_group_name_H-M   'P 1'
#
loop_
_entity.id
_entity.type
_entity.pdbx_description
1 polymer ?
#
loop_
_entity_poly.entity_id
_entity_poly.type
_entity_poly.pdbx_seq_one_letter_code
_entity_poly.pdbx_strand_id
1 'polypeptide(L)' 'MTTSKKELPFLTTYMTLLFVLLGSDWILPLIGFEYNIWSDPFDIIKFIIKLMTIYLFYFIGIKFFSWLYSASPQKTKE' A
#
# COMPACT_ATOMS: atom_id res chain seq x y z
N MET A 1 -12.56 -24.10 -17.47
CA MET A 1 -11.97 -22.75 -17.53
C MET A 1 -11.34 -22.46 -16.17
N THR A 2 -10.07 -22.83 -15.99
CA THR A 2 -9.36 -22.63 -14.72
C THR A 2 -8.98 -21.15 -14.64
N THR A 3 -9.65 -20.41 -13.77
CA THR A 3 -9.27 -19.06 -13.39
C THR A 3 -7.92 -19.14 -12.67
N SER A 4 -6.84 -19.05 -13.43
CA SER A 4 -5.50 -18.82 -12.88
C SER A 4 -5.60 -17.50 -12.10
N LYS A 5 -5.68 -17.59 -10.77
CA LYS A 5 -5.43 -16.45 -9.90
C LYS A 5 -4.05 -15.97 -10.28
N LYS A 6 -3.95 -14.85 -10.99
CA LYS A 6 -2.68 -14.17 -11.23
C LYS A 6 -2.13 -13.82 -9.86
N GLU A 7 -1.25 -14.66 -9.33
CA GLU A 7 -0.56 -14.38 -8.09
C GLU A 7 0.21 -13.08 -8.28
N LEU A 8 0.01 -12.15 -7.35
CA LEU A 8 0.69 -10.88 -7.39
C LEU A 8 2.19 -11.12 -7.21
N PRO A 9 3.07 -10.57 -8.08
CA PRO A 9 4.49 -10.80 -7.95
C PRO A 9 4.97 -10.41 -6.56
N PHE A 10 5.80 -11.26 -5.95
CA PHE A 10 6.32 -11.02 -4.59
C PHE A 10 6.92 -9.62 -4.43
N LEU A 11 7.65 -9.15 -5.44
CA LEU A 11 8.24 -7.80 -5.47
C LEU A 11 7.18 -6.69 -5.45
N THR A 12 6.08 -6.84 -6.18
CA THR A 12 4.96 -5.88 -6.20
C THR A 12 4.34 -5.75 -4.82
N THR A 13 4.07 -6.87 -4.15
CA THR A 13 3.50 -6.88 -2.81
C THR A 13 4.47 -6.26 -1.79
N TYR A 14 5.75 -6.63 -1.84
CA TYR A 14 6.76 -6.11 -0.93
C TYR A 14 6.94 -4.58 -1.07
N MET A 15 7.05 -4.09 -2.30
CA MET A 15 7.21 -2.65 -2.57
C MET A 15 5.96 -1.86 -2.22
N THR A 16 4.79 -2.44 -2.44
CA THR A 16 3.52 -1.85 -2.00
C THR A 16 3.49 -1.72 -0.48
N LEU A 17 3.87 -2.76 0.27
CA LEU A 17 3.89 -2.69 1.74
C LEU A 17 4.83 -1.58 2.25
N LEU A 18 6.03 -1.46 1.67
CA LEU A 18 6.94 -0.36 2.00
C LEU A 18 6.33 1.01 1.69
N PHE A 19 5.72 1.15 0.51
CA PHE A 19 5.06 2.39 0.10
C PHE A 19 3.92 2.77 1.04
N VAL A 20 3.11 1.81 1.46
CA VAL A 20 1.99 2.05 2.38
C VAL A 20 2.49 2.49 3.75
N LEU A 21 3.46 1.78 4.30
CA LEU A 21 4.03 2.08 5.62
C LEU A 21 4.63 3.50 5.65
N LEU A 22 5.48 3.81 4.67
CA LEU A 22 6.13 5.12 4.60
C LEU A 22 5.12 6.23 4.22
N GLY A 23 4.23 5.94 3.27
CA GLY A 23 3.26 6.89 2.74
C GLY A 23 2.19 7.27 3.76
N SER A 24 1.67 6.32 4.55
CA SER A 24 0.64 6.60 5.55
C SER A 24 1.15 7.53 6.64
N ASP A 25 2.38 7.32 7.09
CA ASP A 25 2.98 8.14 8.15
C ASP A 25 3.44 9.52 7.63
N TRP A 26 3.66 9.68 6.32
CA TRP A 26 3.97 10.98 5.71
C TRP A 26 2.74 11.80 5.33
N ILE A 27 1.69 11.18 4.78
CA ILE A 27 0.54 11.94 4.24
C ILE A 27 -0.43 12.38 5.32
N LEU A 28 -0.69 11.57 6.35
CA LEU A 28 -1.65 11.92 7.39
C LEU A 28 -1.27 13.24 8.12
N PRO A 29 0.00 13.48 8.50
CA PRO A 29 0.41 14.76 9.06
C PRO A 29 0.28 15.94 8.06
N LEU A 30 0.57 15.71 6.77
CA LEU A 30 0.51 16.77 5.74
C LEU A 30 -0.91 17.33 5.55
N ILE A 31 -1.95 16.53 5.80
CA ILE A 31 -3.36 16.96 5.72
C ILE A 31 -3.91 17.40 7.08
N GLY A 32 -3.06 17.61 8.09
CA GLY A 32 -3.44 18.04 9.43
C GLY A 32 -4.05 16.94 10.30
N PHE A 33 -3.88 15.68 9.92
CA PHE A 33 -4.40 14.54 10.65
C PHE A 33 -3.28 13.81 11.40
N GLU A 34 -2.86 14.38 12.53
CA GLU A 34 -1.91 13.74 13.44
C GLU A 34 -2.64 12.70 14.28
N TYR A 35 -2.29 11.44 14.06
CA TYR A 35 -2.72 10.33 14.90
C TYR A 35 -1.60 9.33 15.10
N ASN A 36 -1.10 9.29 16.32
CA ASN A 36 -0.07 8.37 16.74
C ASN A 36 -0.65 7.37 17.76
N ILE A 37 -0.81 6.13 17.32
CA ILE A 37 -1.36 5.02 18.13
C ILE A 37 -0.55 4.78 19.41
N TRP A 38 0.73 5.18 19.45
CA TRP A 38 1.61 4.93 20.59
C TRP A 38 1.58 6.04 21.64
N SER A 39 1.21 7.27 21.27
CA SER A 39 1.25 8.42 22.18
C SER A 39 -0.13 8.99 22.50
N ASP A 40 -1.07 8.87 21.58
CA ASP A 40 -2.36 9.53 21.69
C ASP A 40 -3.38 8.63 22.42
N PRO A 41 -4.29 9.20 23.22
CA PRO A 41 -5.43 8.45 23.74
C PRO A 41 -6.24 7.86 22.57
N PHE A 42 -6.72 6.63 22.76
CA PHE A 42 -7.41 5.90 21.70
C PHE A 42 -8.64 6.67 21.22
N ASP A 43 -8.62 7.06 19.95
CA ASP A 43 -9.72 7.73 19.26
C ASP A 43 -10.16 6.85 18.09
N ILE A 44 -11.37 6.31 18.19
CA ILE A 44 -11.91 5.38 17.20
C ILE A 44 -12.08 6.01 15.82
N ILE A 45 -12.41 7.30 15.75
CA ILE A 45 -12.60 8.01 14.48
C ILE A 45 -11.25 8.16 13.79
N LYS A 46 -10.23 8.62 14.54
CA LYS A 46 -8.88 8.75 14.01
C LYS A 46 -8.27 7.42 13.60
N PHE A 47 -8.54 6.37 14.36
CA PHE A 47 -8.10 5.02 14.04
C PHE A 47 -8.73 4.49 12.74
N ILE A 48 -10.05 4.67 12.56
CA ILE A 48 -10.73 4.27 11.32
C ILE A 48 -10.17 5.04 10.11
N ILE A 49 -9.95 6.34 10.23
CA ILE A 49 -9.37 7.16 9.17
C ILE A 49 -7.98 6.64 8.79
N LYS A 50 -7.12 6.35 9.78
CA LYS A 50 -5.80 5.77 9.53
C LYS A 50 -5.88 4.42 8.79
N LEU A 51 -6.81 3.53 9.18
CA LEU A 51 -7.03 2.27 8.47
C LEU A 51 -7.52 2.47 7.03
N MET A 52 -8.44 3.42 6.80
CA MET A 52 -8.93 3.73 5.45
C MET A 52 -7.80 4.27 4.56
N THR A 53 -6.94 5.13 5.09
CA THR A 53 -5.77 5.65 4.36
C THR A 53 -4.78 4.54 4.00
N ILE A 54 -4.46 3.65 4.95
CA ILE A 54 -3.60 2.48 4.70
C ILE A 54 -4.19 1.62 3.58
N TYR A 55 -5.49 1.32 3.65
CA TYR A 55 -6.16 0.51 2.64
C TYR A 55 -6.14 1.17 1.25
N LEU A 56 -6.40 2.48 1.20
CA LEU A 56 -6.37 3.25 -0.04
C LEU A 56 -4.97 3.23 -0.68
N PHE A 57 -3.92 3.49 0.11
CA PHE A 57 -2.55 3.42 -0.39
C PHE A 57 -2.13 2.02 -0.79
N TYR A 58 -2.62 0.99 -0.11
CA TYR A 58 -2.34 -0.38 -0.49
C TYR A 58 -2.93 -0.66 -1.87
N PHE A 59 -4.19 -0.30 -2.08
CA PHE A 59 -4.83 -0.49 -3.38
C PHE A 59 -4.15 0.28 -4.52
N ILE A 60 -3.80 1.55 -4.27
CA ILE A 60 -3.10 2.40 -5.24
C ILE A 60 -1.69 1.84 -5.51
N GLY A 61 -0.96 1.46 -4.47
CA GLY A 61 0.38 0.91 -4.56
C GLY A 61 0.39 -0.41 -5.34
N ILE A 62 -0.54 -1.34 -5.07
CA ILE A 62 -0.68 -2.58 -5.85
C ILE A 62 -0.86 -2.26 -7.33
N LYS A 63 -1.77 -1.34 -7.69
CA LYS A 63 -1.98 -0.96 -9.09
C LYS A 63 -0.74 -0.32 -9.71
N PHE A 64 -0.12 0.61 -8.99
CA PHE A 64 1.06 1.34 -9.45
C PHE A 64 2.24 0.40 -9.67
N PHE A 65 2.61 -0.41 -8.69
CA PHE A 65 3.74 -1.34 -8.79
C PHE A 65 3.44 -2.51 -9.72
N SER A 66 2.19 -2.97 -9.81
CA SER A 66 1.80 -3.97 -10.82
C SER A 66 1.98 -3.41 -12.23
N TRP A 67 1.56 -2.17 -12.49
CA TRP A 67 1.82 -1.49 -13.76
C TRP A 67 3.33 -1.29 -14.00
N LEU A 68 4.05 -0.79 -13.00
CA LEU A 68 5.49 -0.50 -13.08
C LEU A 68 6.31 -1.76 -13.40
N TYR A 69 6.03 -2.86 -12.71
CA TYR A 69 6.73 -4.13 -12.92
C TYR A 69 6.17 -4.96 -14.07
N SER A 70 4.93 -4.73 -14.52
CA SER A 70 4.43 -5.31 -15.77
C SER A 70 5.10 -4.71 -17.00
N ALA A 71 5.63 -3.49 -16.91
CA ALA A 71 6.43 -2.86 -17.97
C ALA A 71 7.92 -3.24 -17.89
N SER A 72 8.36 -3.89 -16.81
CA SER A 72 9.70 -4.45 -16.73
C SER A 72 9.80 -5.60 -17.73
N PRO A 73 10.77 -5.61 -18.66
CA PRO A 73 10.97 -6.73 -19.56
C PRO A 73 11.26 -7.95 -18.69
N GLN A 74 10.28 -8.83 -18.55
CA GLN A 74 10.49 -10.16 -17.99
C GLN A 74 11.53 -10.79 -18.91
N LYS A 75 12.75 -10.97 -18.39
CA LYS A 75 13.84 -11.62 -19.09
C LYS A 75 13.27 -12.83 -19.82
N THR A 76 13.29 -12.76 -21.15
CA THR A 76 13.22 -13.91 -22.05
C THR A 76 14.20 -14.93 -21.48
N LYS A 77 13.68 -15.92 -20.75
CA LYS A 77 14.46 -17.10 -20.42
C LYS A 77 14.40 -17.94 -21.68
N GLU A 78 15.38 -17.72 -22.54
CA GLU A 78 15.86 -18.77 -23.46
C GLU A 78 16.30 -20.00 -22.66
#